data_AF-A0A369J552-F1
#
_entry.id   AF-A0A369J552-F1
#
_cell.length_a   1.000
_cell.length_b   1.000
_cell.length_c   1.000
_cell.angle_alpha   90.00
_cell.angle_beta   90.00
_cell.angle_gamma   90.00
#
_symmetry.space_group_name_H-M   'P 1'
#
loop_
_entity.id
_entity.type
_entity.pdbx_description
1 polymer ?
#
loop_
_entity_poly.entity_id
_entity_poly.type
_entity_poly.pdbx_seq_one_letter_code
_entity_poly.pdbx_strand_id
1 'polypeptide(L)'
;MKFTLFAVSVLLSFNLSLAALVEENKLIARGREEPRRKHICDPRRRREAVPLLRAYNSKITDHFYTTDRREWQQAINKLGYKQEPAQGRVFNREQPGTVPLYRLYSKRLQDHFYTTSRRERSKAVNDLGYRFGGITAYIYPSELCGSIPLYRMYNPQAKDHFYTTSKEERDNAAQAGWNGEGIAGYIFPL
;
A
#
# COMPACT_ATOMS: atom_id res chain seq x y z
N MET A 1 57.94 -46.03 -43.89
CA MET A 1 57.39 -44.75 -44.39
C MET A 1 56.69 -44.04 -43.24
N LYS A 2 57.04 -42.76 -43.01
CA LYS A 2 56.45 -41.87 -41.99
C LYS A 2 54.99 -41.58 -42.32
N PHE A 3 54.11 -41.51 -41.32
CA PHE A 3 53.02 -40.52 -41.25
C PHE A 3 52.66 -40.25 -39.79
N THR A 4 52.87 -39.00 -39.38
CA THR A 4 52.32 -38.36 -38.18
C THR A 4 51.06 -37.61 -38.62
N LEU A 5 49.96 -37.66 -37.87
CA LEU A 5 48.99 -36.55 -37.85
C LEU A 5 48.20 -36.50 -36.52
N PHE A 6 48.11 -35.28 -35.99
CA PHE A 6 47.44 -34.83 -34.77
C PHE A 6 45.91 -34.92 -34.86
N ALA A 7 45.24 -35.10 -33.72
CA ALA A 7 43.91 -34.53 -33.49
C ALA A 7 43.84 -33.92 -32.08
N VAL A 8 43.52 -32.63 -32.06
CA VAL A 8 43.57 -31.68 -30.95
C VAL A 8 42.24 -31.68 -30.20
N SER A 9 42.36 -31.60 -28.87
CA SER A 9 41.33 -31.20 -27.90
C SER A 9 40.43 -30.06 -28.39
N VAL A 10 39.11 -30.23 -28.37
CA VAL A 10 38.18 -29.15 -27.97
C VAL A 10 36.92 -29.78 -27.38
N LEU A 11 36.85 -29.90 -26.05
CA LEU A 11 35.59 -30.23 -25.34
C LEU A 11 35.46 -29.45 -24.02
N LEU A 12 35.93 -28.20 -23.99
CA LEU A 12 35.89 -27.39 -22.78
C LEU A 12 35.64 -25.91 -23.05
N SER A 13 34.51 -25.53 -23.66
CA SER A 13 34.18 -24.10 -23.81
C SER A 13 32.70 -23.78 -24.05
N PHE A 14 31.75 -24.51 -23.45
CA PHE A 14 30.32 -24.12 -23.55
C PHE A 14 29.55 -23.98 -22.23
N ASN A 15 30.18 -24.20 -21.07
CA ASN A 15 29.51 -24.05 -19.77
C ASN A 15 29.84 -22.75 -19.02
N LEU A 16 30.74 -21.91 -19.51
CA LEU A 16 31.06 -20.61 -18.88
C LEU A 16 30.12 -19.46 -19.28
N SER A 17 29.28 -19.64 -20.30
CA SER A 17 28.52 -18.54 -20.93
C SER A 17 27.18 -18.24 -20.25
N LEU A 18 26.43 -19.25 -19.81
CA LEU A 18 25.05 -19.02 -19.36
C LEU A 18 24.97 -18.33 -17.99
N ALA A 19 25.85 -18.69 -17.04
CA ALA A 19 25.88 -18.04 -15.72
C ALA A 19 26.32 -16.57 -15.83
N ALA A 20 27.33 -16.27 -16.67
CA ALA A 20 27.79 -14.91 -16.93
C ALA A 20 26.69 -14.06 -17.60
N LEU A 21 25.97 -14.61 -18.58
CA LEU A 21 24.84 -13.93 -19.21
C LEU A 21 23.66 -13.70 -18.25
N VAL A 22 23.42 -14.60 -17.29
CA VAL A 22 22.41 -14.41 -16.23
C VAL A 22 22.86 -13.32 -15.25
N GLU A 23 24.13 -13.28 -14.88
CA GLU A 23 24.70 -12.27 -14.00
C GLU A 23 24.70 -10.88 -14.67
N GLU A 24 25.10 -10.78 -15.94
CA GLU A 24 25.04 -9.56 -16.74
C GLU A 24 23.60 -9.05 -16.91
N ASN A 25 22.64 -9.93 -17.21
CA ASN A 25 21.23 -9.53 -17.29
C ASN A 25 20.68 -9.04 -15.94
N LYS A 26 21.09 -9.64 -14.81
CA LYS A 26 20.76 -9.14 -13.47
C LYS A 26 21.40 -7.79 -13.19
N LEU A 27 22.65 -7.57 -13.59
CA LEU A 27 23.37 -6.30 -13.42
C LEU A 27 22.77 -5.19 -14.30
N ILE A 28 22.40 -5.49 -15.55
CA ILE A 28 21.71 -4.57 -16.46
C ILE A 28 20.31 -4.23 -15.93
N ALA A 29 19.58 -5.20 -15.35
CA ALA A 29 18.30 -4.94 -14.70
C ALA A 29 18.45 -4.02 -13.47
N ARG A 30 19.43 -4.27 -12.60
CA ARG A 30 19.75 -3.42 -11.44
C ARG A 30 20.13 -1.99 -11.87
N GLY A 31 20.93 -1.84 -12.93
CA GLY A 31 21.34 -0.53 -13.46
C GLY A 31 20.20 0.29 -14.11
N ARG A 32 19.10 -0.35 -14.54
CA ARG A 32 17.90 0.34 -15.05
C ARG A 32 16.87 0.69 -13.96
N GLU A 33 16.86 -0.03 -12.84
CA GLU A 33 15.97 0.25 -11.71
C GLU A 33 16.39 1.51 -10.93
N GLU A 34 17.69 1.72 -10.76
CA GLU A 34 18.26 2.81 -9.96
C GLU A 34 17.88 4.23 -10.46
N PRO A 35 17.95 4.58 -11.76
CA PRO A 35 17.49 5.89 -12.25
C PRO A 35 15.96 6.07 -12.18
N ARG A 36 15.16 5.00 -12.34
CA ARG A 36 13.69 5.07 -12.20
C ARG A 36 13.27 5.29 -10.75
N ARG A 37 13.92 4.63 -9.78
CA ARG A 37 13.66 4.81 -8.35
C ARG A 37 14.03 6.22 -7.88
N LYS A 38 15.11 6.80 -8.41
CA LYS A 38 15.53 8.18 -8.11
C LYS A 38 14.50 9.23 -8.58
N HIS A 39 13.79 8.95 -9.67
CA HIS A 39 12.69 9.80 -10.14
C HIS A 39 11.39 9.63 -9.33
N ILE A 40 11.11 8.43 -8.80
CA ILE A 40 9.93 8.16 -7.95
C ILE A 40 10.12 8.75 -6.55
N CYS A 41 11.31 8.62 -5.96
CA CYS A 41 11.60 9.05 -4.60
C CYS A 41 12.22 10.44 -4.49
N ASP A 42 11.58 11.44 -5.10
CA ASP A 42 11.98 12.84 -4.93
C ASP A 42 11.69 13.33 -3.50
N PRO A 43 12.71 13.73 -2.71
CA PRO A 43 12.50 14.23 -1.35
C PRO A 43 11.56 15.43 -1.26
N ARG A 44 11.42 16.20 -2.34
CA ARG A 44 10.49 17.35 -2.41
C ARG A 44 9.04 16.90 -2.30
N ARG A 45 8.67 15.74 -2.87
CA ARG A 45 7.31 15.19 -2.79
C ARG A 45 6.92 14.85 -1.37
N ARG A 46 7.84 14.37 -0.52
CA ARG A 46 7.52 14.09 0.89
C ARG A 46 6.98 15.32 1.64
N ARG A 47 7.34 16.53 1.20
CA ARG A 47 6.80 17.80 1.76
C ARG A 47 5.38 18.13 1.30
N GLU A 48 4.93 17.54 0.20
CA GLU A 48 3.56 17.65 -0.31
C GLU A 48 2.60 16.68 0.39
N ALA A 49 3.13 15.68 1.10
CA ALA A 49 2.33 14.69 1.80
C ALA A 49 1.65 15.29 3.05
N VAL A 50 0.34 15.05 3.15
CA VAL A 50 -0.53 15.54 4.23
C VAL A 50 -0.91 14.39 5.17
N PRO A 51 -1.26 14.66 6.44
CA PRO A 51 -1.68 13.62 7.36
C PRO A 51 -2.91 12.85 6.87
N LEU A 52 -2.90 11.53 7.00
CA LEU A 52 -4.11 10.70 6.95
C LEU A 52 -4.74 10.71 8.34
N LEU A 53 -5.70 11.59 8.54
CA LEU A 53 -6.40 11.78 9.81
C LEU A 53 -7.34 10.60 10.06
N ARG A 54 -7.36 10.08 11.29
CA ARG A 54 -8.26 9.01 11.75
C ARG A 54 -9.21 9.54 12.81
N ALA A 55 -10.43 9.04 12.82
CA ALA A 55 -11.39 9.26 13.91
C ALA A 55 -12.28 8.03 14.07
N TYR A 56 -12.80 7.80 15.27
CA TYR A 56 -13.61 6.63 15.60
C TYR A 56 -14.92 7.02 16.29
N ASN A 57 -16.03 6.39 15.90
CA ASN A 57 -17.32 6.56 16.56
C ASN A 57 -17.77 5.26 17.23
N SER A 58 -17.69 5.22 18.56
CA SER A 58 -18.02 4.02 19.33
C SER A 58 -19.52 3.67 19.39
N LYS A 59 -20.41 4.58 18.99
CA LYS A 59 -21.86 4.31 18.99
C LYS A 59 -22.32 3.52 17.78
N ILE A 60 -21.64 3.71 16.65
CA ILE A 60 -21.93 3.04 15.38
C ILE A 60 -20.82 2.06 14.98
N THR A 61 -19.74 2.02 15.77
CA THR A 61 -18.55 1.19 15.55
C THR A 61 -17.98 1.37 14.14
N ASP A 62 -17.45 2.57 13.89
CA ASP A 62 -16.94 2.95 12.57
C ASP A 62 -15.65 3.75 12.67
N HIS A 63 -14.65 3.36 11.89
CA HIS A 63 -13.43 4.14 11.68
C HIS A 63 -13.49 4.98 10.40
N PHE A 64 -13.21 6.27 10.56
CA PHE A 64 -13.24 7.26 9.50
C PHE A 64 -11.84 7.81 9.21
N TYR A 65 -11.49 7.92 7.92
CA TYR A 65 -10.20 8.40 7.44
C TYR A 65 -10.36 9.49 6.38
N THR A 66 -9.59 10.57 6.52
CA THR A 66 -9.59 11.66 5.53
C THR A 66 -8.29 12.45 5.54
N THR A 67 -7.99 13.09 4.42
CA THR A 67 -6.96 14.14 4.34
C THR A 67 -7.55 15.55 4.51
N ASP A 68 -8.87 15.69 4.50
CA ASP A 68 -9.55 16.98 4.66
C ASP A 68 -9.76 17.28 6.15
N ARG A 69 -8.99 18.26 6.66
CA ARG A 69 -9.08 18.72 8.04
C ARG A 69 -10.48 19.25 8.39
N ARG A 70 -11.20 19.86 7.45
CA ARG A 70 -12.56 20.38 7.70
C ARG A 70 -13.56 19.25 7.83
N GLU A 71 -13.49 18.24 6.97
CA GLU A 71 -14.34 17.04 7.05
C GLU A 71 -14.13 16.33 8.39
N TRP A 72 -12.86 16.15 8.78
CA TRP A 72 -12.49 15.54 10.06
C TRP A 72 -12.99 16.34 11.27
N GLN A 73 -12.85 17.67 11.25
CA GLN A 73 -13.40 18.54 12.30
C GLN A 73 -14.93 18.45 12.38
N GLN A 74 -15.62 18.37 11.24
CA GLN A 74 -17.08 18.19 11.22
C GLN A 74 -17.48 16.84 11.81
N ALA A 75 -16.77 15.76 11.48
CA ALA A 75 -17.03 14.44 12.03
C ALA A 75 -16.94 14.44 13.56
N ILE A 76 -15.91 15.09 14.11
CA ILE A 76 -15.69 15.17 15.56
C ILE A 76 -16.72 16.07 16.23
N ASN A 77 -16.95 17.27 15.68
CA ASN A 77 -17.76 18.29 16.35
C ASN A 77 -19.27 18.06 16.21
N LYS A 78 -19.70 17.31 15.18
CA LYS A 78 -21.14 17.19 14.84
C LYS A 78 -21.63 15.76 14.72
N LEU A 79 -20.77 14.81 14.37
CA LEU A 79 -21.19 13.45 14.03
C LEU A 79 -20.83 12.41 15.11
N GLY A 80 -20.27 12.85 16.24
CA GLY A 80 -20.00 12.00 17.40
C GLY A 80 -18.73 11.16 17.29
N TYR A 81 -17.88 11.42 16.29
CA TYR A 81 -16.56 10.78 16.21
C TYR A 81 -15.61 11.39 17.25
N LYS A 82 -14.65 10.59 17.70
CA LYS A 82 -13.52 11.02 18.51
C LYS A 82 -12.26 10.99 17.67
N GLN A 83 -11.41 11.99 17.84
CA GLN A 83 -10.10 12.02 17.22
C GLN A 83 -9.25 10.83 17.69
N GLU A 84 -8.52 10.24 16.75
CA GLU A 84 -7.45 9.28 17.01
C GLU A 84 -6.14 9.75 16.37
N PRO A 85 -4.98 9.16 16.72
CA PRO A 85 -3.72 9.48 16.06
C PRO A 85 -3.81 9.33 14.54
N ALA A 86 -3.24 10.30 13.82
CA ALA A 86 -3.08 10.18 12.38
C ALA A 86 -2.18 8.98 12.06
N GLN A 87 -2.46 8.28 10.96
CA GLN A 87 -1.75 7.03 10.65
C GLN A 87 -0.45 7.22 9.90
N GLY A 88 -0.20 8.43 9.37
CA GLY A 88 0.96 8.73 8.57
C GLY A 88 0.67 9.89 7.64
N ARG A 89 1.53 10.07 6.64
CA ARG A 89 1.36 11.07 5.59
C ARG A 89 1.15 10.41 4.24
N VAL A 90 0.20 10.96 3.48
CA VAL A 90 -0.27 10.49 2.18
C VAL A 90 -0.38 11.65 1.20
N PHE A 91 -0.54 11.38 -0.08
CA PHE A 91 -0.74 12.44 -1.06
C PHE A 91 -2.22 12.69 -1.33
N ASN A 92 -2.63 13.95 -1.42
CA ASN A 92 -4.00 14.34 -1.82
C ASN A 92 -4.16 14.46 -3.34
N ARG A 93 -3.07 14.28 -4.10
CA ARG A 93 -3.01 14.27 -5.56
C ARG A 93 -2.14 13.11 -6.02
N GLU A 94 -2.37 12.63 -7.23
CA GLU A 94 -1.57 11.55 -7.81
C GLU A 94 -0.10 11.97 -7.91
N GLN A 95 0.79 11.03 -7.62
CA GLN A 95 2.24 11.20 -7.70
C GLN A 95 2.84 9.98 -8.40
N PRO A 96 4.01 10.10 -9.04
CA PRO A 96 4.64 8.95 -9.67
C PRO A 96 4.82 7.78 -8.69
N GLY A 97 4.34 6.60 -9.09
CA GLY A 97 4.44 5.37 -8.30
C GLY A 97 3.36 5.17 -7.24
N THR A 98 2.36 6.06 -7.14
CA THR A 98 1.23 5.87 -6.22
C THR A 98 0.01 5.29 -6.92
N VAL A 99 -0.91 4.75 -6.11
CA VAL A 99 -2.23 4.27 -6.52
C VAL A 99 -3.30 4.93 -5.64
N PRO A 100 -4.53 5.09 -6.15
CA PRO A 100 -5.61 5.67 -5.36
C PRO A 100 -6.03 4.75 -4.21
N LEU A 101 -6.25 5.34 -3.04
CA LEU A 101 -6.98 4.76 -1.92
C LEU A 101 -8.45 5.21 -2.02
N TYR A 102 -9.30 4.32 -2.52
CA TYR A 102 -10.73 4.55 -2.64
C TYR A 102 -11.41 4.52 -1.28
N ARG A 103 -12.35 5.44 -1.06
CA ARG A 103 -13.28 5.40 0.08
C ARG A 103 -14.66 4.98 -0.38
N LEU A 104 -15.29 4.13 0.40
CA LEU A 104 -16.64 3.67 0.22
C LEU A 104 -17.39 3.78 1.55
N TYR A 105 -18.70 3.94 1.48
CA TYR A 105 -19.55 4.02 2.67
C TYR A 105 -20.83 3.20 2.50
N SER A 106 -21.16 2.40 3.52
CA SER A 106 -22.43 1.68 3.60
C SER A 106 -23.29 2.26 4.72
N LYS A 107 -24.37 2.96 4.36
CA LYS A 107 -25.34 3.46 5.36
C LYS A 107 -26.01 2.32 6.14
N ARG A 108 -26.20 1.17 5.50
CA ARG A 108 -26.83 -0.01 6.10
C ARG A 108 -25.93 -0.66 7.16
N LEU A 109 -24.63 -0.73 6.89
CA LEU A 109 -23.65 -1.31 7.82
C LEU A 109 -23.04 -0.26 8.76
N GLN A 110 -23.22 1.02 8.46
CA GLN A 110 -22.58 2.14 9.12
C GLN A 110 -21.04 2.09 9.05
N ASP A 111 -20.49 1.54 7.96
CA ASP A 111 -19.05 1.25 7.78
C ASP A 111 -18.43 2.08 6.65
N HIS A 112 -17.27 2.67 6.92
CA HIS A 112 -16.36 3.20 5.93
C HIS A 112 -15.30 2.16 5.55
N PHE A 113 -15.29 1.85 4.26
CA PHE A 113 -14.38 0.86 3.69
C PHE A 113 -13.37 1.52 2.75
N TYR A 114 -12.08 1.15 2.87
CA TYR A 114 -11.00 1.71 2.07
C TYR A 114 -10.19 0.64 1.33
N THR A 115 -9.92 0.87 0.05
CA THR A 115 -9.18 -0.09 -0.76
C THR A 115 -8.40 0.56 -1.89
N THR A 116 -7.25 -0.01 -2.24
CA THR A 116 -6.51 0.31 -3.47
C THR A 116 -6.97 -0.55 -4.66
N SER A 117 -7.73 -1.62 -4.40
CA SER A 117 -8.20 -2.54 -5.44
C SER A 117 -9.44 -2.01 -6.14
N ARG A 118 -9.28 -1.67 -7.43
CA ARG A 118 -10.41 -1.28 -8.29
C ARG A 118 -11.48 -2.37 -8.38
N ARG A 119 -11.08 -3.65 -8.34
CA ARG A 119 -12.00 -4.80 -8.35
C ARG A 119 -12.81 -4.88 -7.06
N GLU A 120 -12.15 -4.75 -5.91
CA GLU A 120 -12.80 -4.78 -4.59
C GLU A 120 -13.76 -3.61 -4.43
N ARG A 121 -13.35 -2.40 -4.82
CA ARG A 121 -14.23 -1.21 -4.90
C ARG A 121 -15.47 -1.50 -5.75
N SER A 122 -15.30 -2.07 -6.94
CA SER A 122 -16.42 -2.30 -7.87
C SER A 122 -17.36 -3.38 -7.34
N LYS A 123 -16.84 -4.44 -6.74
CA LYS A 123 -17.64 -5.47 -6.05
C LYS A 123 -18.43 -4.89 -4.87
N ALA A 124 -17.79 -4.06 -4.05
CA ALA A 124 -18.45 -3.43 -2.91
C ALA A 124 -19.63 -2.53 -3.34
N VAL A 125 -19.47 -1.80 -4.44
CA VAL A 125 -20.54 -0.97 -5.01
C VAL A 125 -21.65 -1.80 -5.63
N ASN A 126 -21.30 -2.75 -6.51
CA ASN A 126 -22.29 -3.47 -7.31
C ASN A 126 -23.06 -4.52 -6.51
N ASP A 127 -22.38 -5.17 -5.55
CA ASP A 127 -22.90 -6.41 -4.94
C ASP A 127 -23.17 -6.25 -3.44
N LEU A 128 -22.50 -5.31 -2.76
CA LEU A 128 -22.54 -5.19 -1.28
C LEU A 128 -23.27 -3.94 -0.77
N GLY A 129 -23.72 -3.07 -1.67
CA GLY A 129 -24.52 -1.88 -1.35
C GLY A 129 -23.71 -0.70 -0.80
N TYR A 130 -22.40 -0.67 -1.03
CA TYR A 130 -21.58 0.49 -0.70
C TYR A 130 -21.76 1.60 -1.74
N ARG A 131 -21.70 2.85 -1.29
CA ARG A 131 -21.59 4.02 -2.16
C ARG A 131 -20.13 4.40 -2.31
N PHE A 132 -19.71 4.65 -3.55
CA PHE A 132 -18.37 5.16 -3.82
C PHE A 132 -18.26 6.61 -3.35
N GLY A 133 -17.34 6.88 -2.43
CA GLY A 133 -17.10 8.18 -1.80
C GLY A 133 -15.92 8.96 -2.38
N GLY A 134 -15.29 8.44 -3.45
CA GLY A 134 -14.16 9.08 -4.12
C GLY A 134 -12.79 8.51 -3.74
N ILE A 135 -11.74 9.23 -4.09
CA ILE A 135 -10.35 8.93 -3.74
C ILE A 135 -10.02 9.75 -2.49
N THR A 136 -9.72 9.09 -1.38
CA THR A 136 -9.33 9.76 -0.13
C THR A 136 -7.87 10.22 -0.18
N ALA A 137 -7.01 9.41 -0.81
CA ALA A 137 -5.58 9.69 -0.90
C ALA A 137 -4.93 8.89 -2.03
N TYR A 138 -3.67 9.17 -2.31
CA TYR A 138 -2.79 8.35 -3.12
C TYR A 138 -1.64 7.82 -2.26
N ILE A 139 -1.40 6.51 -2.33
CA ILE A 139 -0.43 5.78 -1.48
C ILE A 139 0.44 4.86 -2.34
N TYR A 140 1.58 4.42 -1.84
CA TYR A 140 2.43 3.49 -2.58
C TYR A 140 1.87 2.06 -2.50
N PRO A 141 1.84 1.28 -3.60
CA PRO A 141 1.39 -0.11 -3.58
C PRO A 141 2.46 -1.07 -3.01
N SER A 142 3.69 -0.61 -2.84
CA SER A 142 4.84 -1.35 -2.32
C SER A 142 5.74 -0.42 -1.49
N GLU A 143 6.65 -0.98 -0.71
CA GLU A 143 7.60 -0.19 0.08
C GLU A 143 8.53 0.64 -0.83
N LEU A 144 8.34 1.97 -0.79
CA LEU A 144 9.09 2.93 -1.60
C LEU A 144 9.39 4.19 -0.79
N CYS A 145 10.55 4.80 -1.04
CA CYS A 145 10.88 6.13 -0.54
C CYS A 145 10.87 6.28 0.99
N GLY A 146 11.06 5.20 1.74
CA GLY A 146 10.98 5.21 3.21
C GLY A 146 9.54 5.23 3.75
N SER A 147 8.58 4.76 2.94
CA SER A 147 7.22 4.48 3.38
C SER A 147 7.17 3.27 4.32
N ILE A 148 6.18 3.23 5.20
CA ILE A 148 5.90 2.13 6.12
C ILE A 148 4.54 1.50 5.77
N PRO A 149 4.29 0.22 6.12
CA PRO A 149 3.04 -0.45 5.81
C PRO A 149 1.85 0.16 6.55
N LEU A 150 0.73 0.28 5.84
CA LEU A 150 -0.59 0.55 6.38
C LEU A 150 -1.37 -0.78 6.42
N TYR A 151 -1.45 -1.37 7.60
CA TYR A 151 -2.15 -2.64 7.84
C TYR A 151 -3.66 -2.44 7.78
N ARG A 152 -4.39 -3.40 7.20
CA ARG A 152 -5.85 -3.45 7.18
C ARG A 152 -6.36 -4.53 8.13
N MET A 153 -7.27 -4.16 9.01
CA MET A 153 -7.90 -5.02 10.00
C MET A 153 -9.40 -5.01 9.78
N TYR A 154 -10.05 -6.17 9.91
CA TYR A 154 -11.50 -6.32 9.76
C TYR A 154 -12.10 -7.11 10.92
N ASN A 155 -13.22 -6.63 11.46
CA ASN A 155 -14.00 -7.37 12.45
C ASN A 155 -15.37 -7.76 11.88
N PRO A 156 -15.63 -9.06 11.64
CA PRO A 156 -16.89 -9.51 11.06
C PRO A 156 -18.09 -9.41 12.00
N GLN A 157 -17.90 -9.30 13.32
CA GLN A 157 -18.98 -9.08 14.27
C GLN A 157 -19.39 -7.60 14.31
N ALA A 158 -18.39 -6.72 14.38
CA ALA A 158 -18.60 -5.26 14.35
C ALA A 158 -18.99 -4.72 12.97
N LYS A 159 -18.66 -5.45 11.90
CA LYS A 159 -18.78 -5.01 10.49
C LYS A 159 -17.97 -3.75 10.18
N ASP A 160 -16.80 -3.63 10.80
CA ASP A 160 -15.93 -2.44 10.71
C ASP A 160 -14.53 -2.82 10.22
N HIS A 161 -13.92 -1.89 9.49
CA HIS A 161 -12.52 -1.95 9.10
C HIS A 161 -11.74 -0.82 9.74
N PHE A 162 -10.53 -1.12 10.22
CA PHE A 162 -9.57 -0.08 10.54
C PHE A 162 -8.21 -0.33 9.89
N TYR A 163 -7.48 0.77 9.74
CA TYR A 163 -6.20 0.86 9.07
C TYR A 163 -5.19 1.49 10.01
N THR A 164 -4.04 0.84 10.20
CA THR A 164 -3.02 1.30 11.13
C THR A 164 -1.61 1.14 10.59
N THR A 165 -0.71 2.08 10.92
CA THR A 165 0.73 1.88 10.74
C THR A 165 1.41 1.33 12.00
N SER A 166 0.71 1.27 13.12
CA SER A 166 1.21 0.67 14.35
C SER A 166 1.15 -0.85 14.27
N LYS A 167 2.31 -1.48 14.24
CA LYS A 167 2.43 -2.94 14.35
C LYS A 167 1.83 -3.46 15.65
N GLU A 168 2.00 -2.71 16.74
CA GLU A 168 1.46 -3.06 18.06
C GLU A 168 -0.08 -3.03 18.07
N GLU A 169 -0.70 -1.99 17.50
CA GLU A 169 -2.18 -1.90 17.42
C GLU A 169 -2.75 -3.05 16.57
N ARG A 170 -2.11 -3.37 15.45
CA ARG A 170 -2.46 -4.52 14.60
C ARG A 170 -2.38 -5.83 15.40
N ASP A 171 -1.28 -6.06 16.11
CA ASP A 171 -1.03 -7.30 16.83
C ASP A 171 -2.00 -7.46 18.01
N ASN A 172 -2.27 -6.38 18.75
CA ASN A 172 -3.25 -6.36 19.83
C ASN A 172 -4.68 -6.60 19.32
N ALA A 173 -5.05 -6.00 18.18
CA ALA A 173 -6.35 -6.24 17.57
C ALA A 173 -6.50 -7.69 17.08
N ALA A 174 -5.45 -8.27 16.50
CA ALA A 174 -5.45 -9.68 16.11
C ALA A 174 -5.67 -10.60 17.31
N GLN A 175 -5.00 -10.32 18.44
CA GLN A 175 -5.25 -11.05 19.71
C GLN A 175 -6.68 -10.85 20.23
N ALA A 176 -7.28 -9.69 19.97
CA ALA A 176 -8.68 -9.38 20.29
C ALA A 176 -9.69 -9.92 19.25
N GLY A 177 -9.27 -10.78 18.31
CA GLY A 177 -10.16 -11.45 17.36
C GLY A 177 -10.44 -10.68 16.06
N TRP A 178 -9.70 -9.61 15.77
CA TRP A 178 -9.75 -8.96 14.47
C TRP A 178 -8.97 -9.76 13.42
N ASN A 179 -9.49 -9.80 12.19
CA ASN A 179 -8.82 -10.43 11.07
C ASN A 179 -7.83 -9.46 10.44
N GLY A 180 -6.56 -9.85 10.37
CA GLY A 180 -5.57 -9.16 9.55
C GLY A 180 -5.79 -9.47 8.08
N GLU A 181 -6.09 -8.44 7.28
CA GLU A 181 -6.32 -8.59 5.83
C GLU A 181 -5.10 -8.17 4.99
N GLY A 182 -3.95 -8.04 5.64
CA GLY A 182 -2.67 -7.70 5.01
C GLY A 182 -2.38 -6.20 4.98
N ILE A 183 -1.60 -5.78 3.99
CA ILE A 183 -1.13 -4.40 3.82
C ILE A 183 -2.00 -3.73 2.75
N ALA A 184 -2.74 -2.67 3.12
CA ALA A 184 -3.56 -1.90 2.18
C ALA A 184 -2.71 -1.06 1.21
N GLY A 185 -1.51 -0.69 1.65
CA GLY A 185 -0.49 0.04 0.91
C GLY A 185 0.57 0.58 1.86
N TYR A 186 1.39 1.50 1.38
CA TYR A 186 2.51 2.06 2.14
C TYR A 186 2.44 3.59 2.11
N ILE A 187 2.64 4.19 3.29
CA ILE A 187 2.50 5.63 3.53
C ILE A 187 3.72 6.16 4.27
N PHE A 188 4.00 7.46 4.23
CA PHE A 188 5.12 8.00 5.00
C PHE A 188 4.80 7.99 6.50
N PRO A 189 5.80 7.80 7.38
CA PRO A 189 5.62 8.06 8.80
C PRO A 189 5.31 9.56 9.03
N LEU A 190 4.67 9.86 10.17
CA LEU A 190 4.29 11.22 10.56
C LEU A 190 5.47 12.19 10.66
#